data_AF-A0A4V2A218-F1
#
_entry.id   AF-A0A4V2A218-F1
#
_cell.length_a   1.000
_cell.length_b   1.000
_cell.length_c   1.000
_cell.angle_alpha   90.00
_cell.angle_beta   90.00
_cell.angle_gamma   90.00
#
_symmetry.space_group_name_H-M   'P 1'
#
loop_
_entity.id
_entity.type
_entity.pdbx_description
1 polymer ?
#
loop_
_entity_poly.entity_id
_entity_poly.type
_entity_poly.pdbx_seq_one_letter_code
_entity_poly.pdbx_strand_id
1 'polypeptide(L)'
;MPTRTARTAWDGGFEDGSGQVELTSSGLGTFEMSFPKRSSEDGGGATNPEELLGAAHSSCYTMQLTALLGQKGATVHTIETKADVSLGKDEADGGFKITKIALTVR
;
A
#
# COMPACT_ATOMS: atom_id res chain seq x y z
N MET A 1 10.29 8.11 -20.29
CA MET A 1 10.12 7.67 -18.88
C MET A 1 8.87 6.82 -18.81
N PRO A 2 8.89 5.62 -18.22
CA PRO A 2 7.66 4.84 -18.05
C PRO A 2 6.73 5.56 -17.07
N THR A 3 5.47 5.78 -17.48
CA THR A 3 4.41 6.27 -16.60
C THR A 3 3.56 5.09 -16.15
N ARG A 4 3.19 5.08 -14.87
CA ARG A 4 2.24 4.13 -14.28
C ARG A 4 1.13 4.91 -13.61
N THR A 5 -0.10 4.48 -13.82
CA THR A 5 -1.31 5.18 -13.46
C THR A 5 -2.19 4.25 -12.64
N ALA A 6 -2.70 4.79 -11.53
CA ALA A 6 -3.86 4.29 -10.82
C ALA A 6 -4.81 5.49 -10.61
N ARG A 7 -6.11 5.23 -10.54
CA ARG A 7 -7.13 6.28 -10.40
C ARG A 7 -8.08 5.92 -9.28
N THR A 8 -8.44 6.91 -8.46
CA THR A 8 -9.53 6.77 -7.49
C THR A 8 -10.67 7.71 -7.87
N ALA A 9 -11.89 7.19 -7.89
CA ALA A 9 -13.12 7.98 -7.97
C ALA A 9 -13.86 7.85 -6.63
N TRP A 10 -14.52 8.92 -6.18
CA TRP A 10 -15.20 8.99 -4.89
C TRP A 10 -16.50 9.77 -5.01
N ASP A 11 -17.54 9.29 -4.34
CA ASP A 11 -18.85 9.92 -4.25
C ASP A 11 -19.23 10.12 -2.78
N GLY A 12 -19.83 11.27 -2.47
CA GLY A 12 -20.29 11.61 -1.12
C GLY A 12 -19.22 12.24 -0.21
N GLY A 13 -19.53 12.28 1.10
CA GLY A 13 -18.66 12.84 2.13
C GLY A 13 -17.54 11.88 2.57
N PHE A 14 -16.86 12.23 3.67
CA PHE A 14 -15.74 11.42 4.17
C PHE A 14 -16.21 10.15 4.88
N GLU A 15 -17.18 10.27 5.80
CA GLU A 15 -17.66 9.15 6.62
C GLU A 15 -18.73 8.31 5.91
N ASP A 16 -19.59 8.95 5.12
CA ASP A 16 -20.73 8.35 4.44
C ASP A 16 -20.49 8.07 2.95
N GLY A 17 -19.37 8.56 2.41
CA GLY A 17 -18.98 8.33 1.03
C GLY A 17 -18.28 7.00 0.80
N SER A 18 -18.17 6.67 -0.48
CA SER A 18 -17.41 5.52 -0.95
C SER A 18 -16.80 5.82 -2.31
N GLY A 19 -15.84 4.99 -2.70
CA GLY A 19 -15.18 5.14 -3.97
C GLY A 19 -14.58 3.84 -4.46
N GLN A 20 -13.90 3.92 -5.59
CA GLN A 20 -13.16 2.81 -6.16
C GLN A 20 -11.78 3.27 -6.59
N VAL A 21 -10.76 2.46 -6.31
CA VAL A 21 -9.43 2.61 -6.90
C VAL A 21 -9.24 1.60 -8.02
N GLU A 22 -8.78 2.05 -9.18
CA GLU A 22 -8.42 1.26 -10.34
C GLU A 22 -6.90 1.25 -10.51
N LEU A 23 -6.30 0.06 -10.63
CA LEU A 23 -4.89 -0.10 -11.01
C LEU A 23 -4.73 -0.01 -12.55
N THR A 24 -4.99 1.17 -13.10
CA THR A 24 -5.18 1.40 -14.55
C THR A 24 -4.04 0.86 -15.43
N SER A 25 -2.78 1.08 -15.06
CA SER A 25 -1.66 0.63 -15.89
C SER A 25 -1.46 -0.89 -15.91
N SER A 26 -1.85 -1.59 -14.85
CA SER A 26 -1.72 -3.06 -14.80
C SER A 26 -2.99 -3.77 -15.27
N GLY A 27 -4.15 -3.10 -15.19
CA GLY A 27 -5.46 -3.69 -15.47
C GLY A 27 -5.85 -4.80 -14.51
N LEU A 28 -5.15 -4.94 -13.38
CA LEU A 28 -5.30 -6.10 -12.47
C LEU A 28 -6.57 -6.05 -11.62
N GLY A 29 -7.16 -4.87 -11.44
CA GLY A 29 -8.38 -4.77 -10.67
C GLY A 29 -8.80 -3.36 -10.33
N THR A 30 -10.08 -3.30 -9.95
CA THR A 30 -10.73 -2.14 -9.35
C THR A 30 -11.28 -2.57 -8.00
N PHE A 31 -11.02 -1.79 -6.97
CA PHE A 31 -11.34 -2.16 -5.59
C PHE A 31 -12.14 -1.07 -4.89
N GLU A 32 -13.17 -1.49 -4.16
CA GLU A 32 -14.01 -0.63 -3.34
C GLU A 32 -13.22 -0.02 -2.17
N MET A 33 -13.48 1.26 -1.91
CA MET A 33 -12.88 2.07 -0.87
C MET A 33 -13.97 2.75 -0.05
N SER A 34 -13.83 2.75 1.27
CA SER A 34 -14.61 3.59 2.17
C SER A 34 -13.81 3.88 3.44
N PHE A 35 -14.13 4.98 4.13
CA PHE A 35 -13.45 5.27 5.40
C PHE A 35 -13.72 4.20 6.47
N PRO A 36 -14.96 3.69 6.67
CA PRO A 36 -15.20 2.61 7.63
C PRO A 36 -14.35 1.36 7.38
N LYS A 37 -14.16 0.96 6.11
CA LYS A 37 -13.29 -0.17 5.74
C LYS A 37 -11.82 0.14 6.00
N ARG A 38 -11.38 1.38 5.73
CA ARG A 38 -10.00 1.82 5.98
C ARG A 38 -9.65 1.86 7.46
N SER A 39 -10.61 2.23 8.32
CA SER A 39 -10.38 2.37 9.76
C SER A 39 -10.65 1.10 10.57
N SER A 40 -11.17 0.02 9.97
CA SER A 40 -11.38 -1.24 10.69
C SER A 40 -10.06 -1.99 10.90
N GLU A 41 -9.95 -2.74 12.00
CA GLU A 41 -8.71 -3.46 12.34
C GLU A 41 -8.36 -4.56 11.32
N ASP A 42 -9.36 -5.13 10.64
CA ASP A 42 -9.22 -6.23 9.68
C ASP A 42 -9.36 -5.79 8.21
N GLY A 43 -9.55 -4.49 7.95
CA GLY A 43 -9.84 -3.95 6.62
C GLY A 43 -11.20 -4.39 6.01
N GLY A 44 -12.01 -5.15 6.74
CA GLY A 44 -13.33 -5.62 6.29
C GLY A 44 -13.29 -6.49 5.03
N GLY A 45 -12.17 -7.18 4.76
CA GLY A 45 -11.98 -7.99 3.56
C GLY A 45 -11.87 -7.19 2.25
N ALA A 46 -11.67 -5.88 2.34
CA ALA A 46 -11.43 -4.99 1.21
C ALA A 46 -10.01 -4.42 1.29
N THR A 47 -9.47 -4.01 0.14
CA THR A 47 -8.19 -3.29 0.13
C THR A 47 -8.36 -1.86 0.65
N ASN A 48 -7.24 -1.21 0.96
CA ASN A 48 -7.18 0.14 1.46
C ASN A 48 -5.88 0.84 1.00
N PRO A 49 -5.77 2.18 1.13
CA PRO A 49 -4.57 2.89 0.73
C PRO A 49 -3.29 2.40 1.42
N GLU A 50 -3.37 1.99 2.68
CA GLU A 50 -2.23 1.50 3.46
C GLU A 50 -1.70 0.16 2.92
N GLU A 51 -2.57 -0.77 2.55
CA GLU A 51 -2.19 -2.05 1.92
C GLU A 51 -1.52 -1.81 0.55
N LEU A 52 -2.09 -0.92 -0.28
CA LEU A 52 -1.52 -0.58 -1.59
C LEU A 52 -0.14 0.07 -1.46
N LEU A 53 0.04 0.93 -0.45
CA LEU A 53 1.35 1.50 -0.13
C LEU A 53 2.32 0.43 0.36
N GLY A 54 1.86 -0.49 1.20
CA GLY A 54 2.63 -1.65 1.66
C GLY A 54 3.12 -2.50 0.49
N ALA A 55 2.25 -2.80 -0.49
CA ALA A 55 2.58 -3.54 -1.70
C ALA A 55 3.63 -2.81 -2.56
N ALA A 56 3.49 -1.49 -2.73
CA ALA A 56 4.47 -0.69 -3.45
C ALA A 56 5.84 -0.69 -2.73
N HIS A 57 5.85 -0.56 -1.41
CA HIS A 57 7.09 -0.47 -0.65
C HIS A 57 7.82 -1.81 -0.52
N SER A 58 7.09 -2.89 -0.23
CA SER A 58 7.66 -4.24 -0.12
C SER A 58 8.26 -4.70 -1.46
N SER A 59 7.58 -4.44 -2.58
CA SER A 59 8.06 -4.79 -3.91
C SER A 59 9.32 -4.00 -4.28
N CYS A 60 9.33 -2.68 -4.08
CA CYS A 60 10.48 -1.82 -4.35
C CYS A 60 11.70 -2.24 -3.52
N TYR A 61 11.52 -2.42 -2.22
CA TYR A 61 12.61 -2.83 -1.32
C TYR A 61 13.19 -4.19 -1.73
N THR A 62 12.33 -5.17 -2.02
CA THR A 62 12.76 -6.52 -2.42
C THR A 62 13.57 -6.50 -3.71
N MET A 63 13.12 -5.74 -4.72
CA MET A 63 13.84 -5.60 -5.99
C MET A 63 15.22 -4.97 -5.78
N GLN A 64 15.29 -3.88 -5.01
CA GLN A 64 16.54 -3.17 -4.77
C GLN A 64 17.53 -4.01 -3.95
N LEU A 65 17.05 -4.69 -2.91
CA LEU A 65 17.90 -5.57 -2.08
C LEU A 65 18.47 -6.73 -2.91
N THR A 66 17.64 -7.36 -3.75
CA THR A 66 18.08 -8.43 -4.65
C THR A 66 19.14 -7.92 -5.64
N ALA A 67 18.98 -6.71 -6.19
CA ALA A 67 19.97 -6.11 -7.08
C ALA A 67 21.32 -5.88 -6.38
N LEU A 68 21.31 -5.38 -5.13
CA LEU A 68 22.53 -5.14 -4.36
C LEU A 68 23.26 -6.44 -4.00
N LEU A 69 22.51 -7.48 -3.62
CA LEU A 69 23.07 -8.81 -3.34
C LEU A 69 23.72 -9.41 -4.59
N GLY A 70 23.06 -9.32 -5.75
CA GLY A 70 23.61 -9.76 -7.03
C GLY A 70 24.89 -9.03 -7.42
N GLN A 71 24.97 -7.71 -7.19
CA GLN A 71 26.20 -6.92 -7.40
C GLN A 71 27.36 -7.38 -6.51
N LYS A 72 27.08 -8.05 -5.39
CA LYS A 72 28.09 -8.65 -4.50
C LYS A 72 28.37 -10.12 -4.81
N GLY A 73 27.83 -10.66 -5.90
CA GLY A 73 28.04 -12.04 -6.33
C GLY A 73 27.20 -13.08 -5.60
N ALA A 74 26.20 -12.66 -4.80
CA ALA A 74 25.27 -13.58 -4.17
C ALA A 74 24.17 -14.03 -5.15
N THR A 75 23.78 -15.30 -5.07
CA THR A 75 22.59 -15.83 -5.75
C THR A 75 21.43 -15.85 -4.75
N VAL A 76 20.41 -15.02 -4.98
CA VAL A 76 19.19 -14.99 -4.15
C VAL A 76 18.24 -16.08 -4.64
N HIS A 77 17.95 -17.08 -3.80
CA HIS A 77 16.98 -18.13 -4.14
C HIS A 77 15.55 -17.70 -3.83
N THR A 78 15.33 -17.22 -2.60
CA THR A 78 14.05 -16.68 -2.15
C THR A 78 14.34 -15.49 -1.26
N ILE A 79 13.53 -14.45 -1.41
CA ILE A 79 13.45 -13.35 -0.48
C ILE A 79 12.00 -12.89 -0.42
N GLU A 80 11.49 -12.71 0.79
CA GLU A 80 10.15 -12.20 1.01
C GLU A 80 10.24 -10.97 1.92
N THR A 81 9.63 -9.87 1.48
CA THR A 81 9.48 -8.67 2.30
C THR A 81 8.01 -8.46 2.62
N LYS A 82 7.69 -8.39 3.91
CA LYS A 82 6.41 -7.92 4.42
C LYS A 82 6.52 -6.45 4.79
N ALA A 83 5.52 -5.64 4.45
CA ALA A 83 5.42 -4.23 4.86
C ALA A 83 4.16 -4.01 5.70
N ASP A 84 4.34 -3.77 7.00
CA ASP A 84 3.26 -3.40 7.92
C ASP A 84 3.13 -1.87 7.96
N VAL A 85 2.06 -1.32 7.40
CA VAL A 85 1.79 0.12 7.32
C VAL A 85 0.83 0.52 8.45
N SER A 86 1.25 1.42 9.32
CA SER A 86 0.48 1.86 10.50
C SER A 86 -0.21 3.20 10.24
N LEU A 87 -1.54 3.19 10.26
CA LEU A 87 -2.38 4.39 10.32
C LEU A 87 -2.59 4.78 11.78
N GLY A 88 -2.35 6.06 12.11
CA GLY A 88 -2.57 6.60 13.46
C GLY A 88 -3.27 7.94 13.41
N LYS A 89 -3.75 8.41 14.56
CA LYS A 89 -4.31 9.77 14.69
C LYS A 89 -3.24 10.83 14.48
N ASP A 90 -3.64 11.95 13.89
CA ASP A 90 -2.82 13.15 13.85
C ASP A 90 -3.27 14.13 14.94
N GLU A 91 -2.47 14.25 16.00
CA GLU A 91 -2.74 15.12 17.15
C GLU A 91 -2.77 16.62 16.78
N ALA A 92 -2.22 17.00 15.62
CA ALA A 92 -2.14 18.40 15.19
C ALA A 92 -3.47 18.97 14.68
N ASP A 93 -4.27 18.14 14.00
CA ASP A 93 -5.51 18.57 13.34
C ASP A 93 -6.70 17.62 13.60
N GLY A 94 -6.50 16.56 14.38
CA GLY A 94 -7.52 15.56 14.68
C GLY A 94 -7.77 14.55 13.55
N GLY A 95 -6.96 14.58 12.48
CA GLY A 95 -7.06 13.69 11.33
C GLY A 95 -6.34 12.36 11.52
N PHE A 96 -5.91 11.77 10.40
CA PHE A 96 -5.15 10.52 10.37
C PHE A 96 -3.89 10.66 9.53
N LYS A 97 -2.82 9.98 9.94
CA LYS A 97 -1.56 9.92 9.20
C LYS A 97 -0.96 8.52 9.20
N ILE A 98 -0.19 8.22 8.15
CA ILE A 98 0.67 7.05 8.14
C ILE A 98 1.86 7.34 9.05
N THR A 99 1.93 6.63 10.17
CA THR A 99 2.92 6.88 11.24
C THR A 99 4.18 6.05 11.07
N LYS A 100 4.06 4.87 10.43
CA LYS A 100 5.16 3.90 10.29
C LYS A 100 4.91 2.97 9.12
N ILE A 101 5.99 2.55 8.45
CA ILE A 101 6.02 1.38 7.59
C ILE A 101 7.14 0.48 8.10
N ALA A 102 6.81 -0.68 8.68
CA ALA A 102 7.77 -1.63 9.20
C ALA A 102 8.02 -2.74 8.18
N LEU A 103 9.27 -2.90 7.74
CA LEU A 103 9.66 -3.98 6.83
C LEU A 103 10.21 -5.17 7.60
N THR A 104 9.67 -6.36 7.35
CA THR A 104 10.24 -7.63 7.80
C THR A 104 10.70 -8.42 6.59
N VAL A 105 11.96 -8.85 6.59
CA VAL A 105 12.60 -9.51 5.44
C VAL A 105 13.06 -10.91 5.86
N ARG A 106 12.75 -11.92 5.05
CA ARG A 106 13.11 -13.33 5.29
C ARG A 106 13.57 -14.05 4.03
#